data_AF-A0A914VTK1-F1
#
_entry.id   AF-A0A914VTK1-F1
#
_cell.length_a   1.000
_cell.length_b   1.000
_cell.length_c   1.000
_cell.angle_alpha   90.00
_cell.angle_beta   90.00
_cell.angle_gamma   90.00
#
_symmetry.space_group_name_H-M   'P 1'
#
loop_
_entity.id
_entity.type
_entity.pdbx_description
1 polymer ?
#
loop_
_entity_poly.entity_id
_entity_poly.type
_entity_poly.pdbx_seq_one_letter_code
_entity_poly.pdbx_strand_id
1 'polypeptide(L)'
;MKAAFIVLLALVAVACAAPKKPQVKAGFLCNICEEAVQVIETYADEDQADIEKQVENLVCKPLGSSFESICDTLIVAAVGELIQYVEKGLTPIQCCQAIDCC
;
A
#
# COMPACT_ATOMS: atom_id res chain seq x y z
N MET A 1 19.66 -8.32 5.89
CA MET A 1 19.81 -9.80 5.89
C MET A 1 18.52 -10.58 5.58
N LYS A 2 17.37 -9.92 5.31
CA LYS A 2 16.11 -10.56 4.91
C LYS A 2 15.89 -10.63 3.39
N ALA A 3 16.65 -9.86 2.61
CA ALA A 3 16.67 -9.92 1.14
C ALA A 3 16.96 -11.34 0.57
N ALA A 4 17.64 -12.20 1.34
CA ALA A 4 17.95 -13.57 0.90
C ALA A 4 16.73 -14.51 0.86
N PHE A 5 15.67 -14.25 1.63
CA PHE A 5 14.49 -15.13 1.65
C PHE A 5 13.45 -14.77 0.59
N ILE A 6 13.33 -13.50 0.20
CA ILE A 6 12.43 -13.06 -0.87
C ILE A 6 12.97 -13.50 -2.25
N VAL A 7 14.30 -13.46 -2.43
CA VAL A 7 14.93 -13.87 -3.69
C VAL A 7 14.88 -15.39 -3.92
N LEU A 8 14.81 -16.22 -2.86
CA LEU A 8 14.77 -17.68 -2.99
C LEU A 8 13.38 -18.21 -3.38
N LEU A 9 12.32 -17.41 -3.24
CA LEU A 9 10.98 -17.72 -3.74
C LEU A 9 10.74 -17.22 -5.17
N ALA A 10 11.66 -16.44 -5.75
CA ALA A 10 11.53 -15.91 -7.11
C ALA A 10 11.80 -16.96 -8.22
N LEU A 11 12.14 -18.21 -7.88
CA LEU A 11 12.29 -19.31 -8.83
C LEU A 11 11.02 -20.17 -9.00
N VAL A 12 9.95 -19.91 -8.26
CA VAL A 12 8.67 -20.61 -8.45
C VAL A 12 7.63 -19.63 -8.95
N ALA A 13 7.35 -19.75 -10.25
CA ALA A 13 6.16 -19.24 -10.94
C ALA A 13 6.07 -17.73 -11.19
N VAL A 14 6.77 -17.30 -12.24
CA VAL A 14 6.12 -16.45 -13.26
C VAL A 14 4.89 -17.22 -13.79
N ALA A 15 3.70 -17.01 -13.21
CA ALA A 15 2.39 -17.24 -13.82
C ALA A 15 1.24 -17.05 -12.80
N CYS A 16 1.00 -15.81 -12.36
CA CYS A 16 -0.34 -15.36 -11.98
C CYS A 16 -0.43 -13.90 -12.42
N ALA A 17 -0.81 -13.68 -13.68
CA ALA A 17 -1.47 -12.42 -14.02
C ALA A 17 -2.76 -12.40 -13.18
N ALA A 18 -2.70 -11.76 -12.02
CA ALA A 18 -3.85 -11.61 -11.16
C ALA A 18 -4.96 -10.95 -12.01
N PRO A 19 -6.17 -11.52 -12.07
CA PRO A 19 -7.26 -10.86 -12.75
C PRO A 19 -7.49 -9.54 -12.02
N LYS A 20 -7.35 -8.39 -12.70
CA LYS A 20 -7.93 -7.13 -12.23
C LYS A 20 -9.43 -7.39 -12.08
N LYS A 21 -9.87 -7.73 -10.87
CA LYS A 21 -11.27 -7.95 -10.54
C LYS A 21 -12.02 -6.67 -10.94
N PRO A 22 -13.22 -6.75 -11.54
CA PRO A 22 -13.96 -5.55 -11.88
C PRO A 22 -14.21 -4.76 -10.60
N GLN A 23 -13.55 -3.61 -10.51
CA GLN A 23 -13.60 -2.69 -9.38
C GLN A 23 -15.08 -2.30 -9.18
N VAL A 24 -15.71 -2.80 -8.13
CA VAL A 24 -17.02 -2.31 -7.67
C VAL A 24 -16.77 -0.87 -7.25
N LYS A 25 -17.04 0.11 -8.13
CA LYS A 25 -16.79 1.57 -7.95
C LYS A 25 -15.91 1.83 -6.73
N ALA A 26 -14.61 1.51 -6.83
CA ALA A 26 -13.68 1.73 -5.74
C ALA A 26 -13.78 3.21 -5.38
N GLY A 27 -14.19 3.49 -4.15
CA GLY A 27 -14.37 4.86 -3.67
C GLY A 27 -13.06 5.63 -3.83
N PHE A 28 -13.13 6.96 -3.86
CA PHE A 28 -11.94 7.81 -3.96
C PHE A 28 -10.85 7.42 -2.94
N LEU A 29 -11.24 7.12 -1.69
CA LEU A 29 -10.34 6.65 -0.63
C LEU A 29 -9.72 5.27 -0.90
N CYS A 30 -10.44 4.38 -1.56
CA CYS A 30 -9.95 3.05 -1.92
C CYS A 30 -8.77 3.16 -2.91
N ASN A 31 -8.90 4.02 -3.93
CA ASN A 31 -7.82 4.24 -4.89
C ASN A 31 -6.58 4.87 -4.21
N ILE A 32 -6.78 5.85 -3.32
CA ILE A 32 -5.69 6.48 -2.57
C ILE A 32 -4.98 5.45 -1.69
N CYS A 33 -5.72 4.58 -1.01
CA CYS A 33 -5.14 3.51 -0.22
C CYS A 33 -4.34 2.53 -1.10
N GLU A 34 -4.89 2.08 -2.23
CA GLU A 34 -4.17 1.16 -3.13
C GLU A 34 -2.88 1.78 -3.68
N GLU A 35 -2.86 3.09 -3.94
CA GLU A 35 -1.65 3.83 -4.30
C GLU A 35 -0.66 3.89 -3.13
N ALA A 36 -1.11 4.12 -1.90
CA ALA A 36 -0.25 4.09 -0.72
C ALA A 36 0.35 2.71 -0.48
N VAL A 37 -0.39 1.63 -0.70
CA VAL A 37 0.15 0.26 -0.59
C VAL A 37 1.24 0.02 -1.63
N GLN A 38 1.09 0.53 -2.87
CA GLN A 38 2.14 0.43 -3.88
C GLN A 38 3.41 1.22 -3.48
N VAL A 39 3.25 2.37 -2.83
CA VAL A 39 4.38 3.12 -2.25
C VAL A 39 5.04 2.28 -1.15
N ILE A 40 4.28 1.70 -0.23
CA ILE A 40 4.80 0.82 0.83
C ILE A 40 5.60 -0.35 0.24
N GLU A 41 5.08 -1.02 -0.79
CA GLU A 41 5.78 -2.11 -1.48
C GLU A 41 7.08 -1.64 -2.15
N THR A 42 7.08 -0.43 -2.73
CA THR A 42 8.25 0.16 -3.39
C THR A 42 9.37 0.50 -2.40
N TYR A 43 9.01 0.93 -1.18
CA TYR A 43 9.94 1.35 -0.14
C TYR A 43 10.06 0.33 1.01
N ALA A 44 9.71 -0.94 0.77
CA ALA A 44 9.62 -1.96 1.81
C ALA A 44 10.94 -2.28 2.54
N ASP A 45 12.09 -1.85 1.99
CA ASP A 45 13.41 -2.01 2.62
C ASP A 45 13.79 -0.83 3.55
N GLU A 46 13.02 0.25 3.54
CA GLU A 46 13.23 1.43 4.38
C GLU A 46 12.55 1.28 5.75
N ASP A 47 12.87 2.17 6.70
CA ASP A 47 12.16 2.20 7.97
C ASP A 47 10.74 2.80 7.83
N GLN A 48 9.87 2.47 8.78
CA GLN A 48 8.48 2.90 8.76
C GLN A 48 8.32 4.42 8.68
N ALA A 49 9.19 5.19 9.34
CA ALA A 49 9.07 6.65 9.34
C ALA A 49 9.43 7.24 7.97
N ASP A 50 10.36 6.62 7.24
CA ASP A 50 10.66 7.00 5.87
C ASP A 50 9.55 6.58 4.90
N ILE A 51 8.95 5.40 5.08
CA ILE A 51 7.76 4.97 4.31
C ILE A 51 6.59 5.93 4.53
N GLU A 52 6.30 6.31 5.78
CA GLU A 52 5.27 7.29 6.14
C GLU A 52 5.47 8.61 5.40
N LYS A 53 6.70 9.14 5.36
CA LYS A 53 7.03 10.35 4.59
C LYS A 53 6.82 10.15 3.09
N GLN A 54 7.15 8.98 2.53
CA GLN A 54 6.92 8.73 1.09
C GLN A 54 5.43 8.68 0.78
N VAL A 55 4.62 8.04 1.63
CA VAL A 55 3.16 8.01 1.48
C VAL A 55 2.58 9.42 1.59
N GLU A 56 2.99 10.20 2.58
CA GLU A 56 2.57 11.60 2.73
C GLU A 56 2.93 12.42 1.48
N ASN A 57 4.17 12.31 0.98
CA ASN A 57 4.67 13.14 -0.12
C ASN A 57 4.16 12.72 -1.50
N LEU A 58 3.99 11.43 -1.75
CA LEU A 58 3.64 10.90 -3.06
C LEU A 58 2.15 10.65 -3.24
N VAL A 59 1.41 10.49 -2.14
CA VAL A 59 -0.02 10.16 -2.16
C VAL A 59 -0.85 11.31 -1.59
N CYS A 60 -0.58 11.76 -0.37
CA CYS A 60 -1.45 12.72 0.31
C CYS A 60 -1.28 14.17 -0.15
N LYS A 61 -0.04 14.68 -0.24
CA LYS A 61 0.25 16.07 -0.67
C LYS A 61 -0.28 16.41 -2.07
N PRO A 62 -0.17 15.54 -3.09
CA PRO A 62 -0.68 15.83 -4.44
C PRO A 62 -2.20 16.06 -4.49
N LEU A 63 -2.96 15.60 -3.50
CA LEU A 63 -4.41 15.82 -3.42
C LEU A 63 -4.77 17.28 -3.09
N GLY A 64 -3.82 18.04 -2.56
CA GLY A 64 -3.99 19.42 -2.13
C GLY A 64 -4.72 19.56 -0.79
N SER A 65 -4.72 20.79 -0.26
CA SER A 65 -5.09 21.10 1.13
C SER A 65 -6.49 20.65 1.58
N SER A 66 -7.43 20.45 0.65
CA SER A 66 -8.79 20.01 0.98
C SER A 66 -8.88 18.52 1.33
N PHE A 67 -7.96 17.70 0.83
CA PHE A 67 -7.98 16.24 1.00
C PHE A 67 -6.71 15.68 1.65
N GLU A 68 -5.62 16.44 1.68
CA GLU A 68 -4.36 16.08 2.35
C GLU A 68 -4.60 15.66 3.79
N SER A 69 -5.27 16.48 4.62
CA SER A 69 -5.50 16.15 6.04
C SER A 69 -6.34 14.89 6.26
N ILE A 70 -7.28 14.61 5.34
CA ILE A 70 -8.10 13.39 5.40
C ILE A 70 -7.23 12.17 5.02
N CYS A 71 -6.38 12.31 4.00
CA CYS A 71 -5.43 11.28 3.61
C CYS A 71 -4.42 11.00 4.72
N ASP A 72 -3.87 12.02 5.37
CA ASP A 72 -2.92 11.82 6.48
C ASP A 72 -3.56 11.04 7.64
N THR A 73 -4.81 11.39 7.96
CA THR A 73 -5.54 10.78 9.09
C THR A 73 -5.93 9.32 8.81
N LEU A 74 -6.20 8.96 7.55
CA LEU A 74 -6.69 7.62 7.19
C LEU A 74 -5.60 6.70 6.66
N ILE A 75 -4.67 7.25 5.88
CA ILE A 75 -3.69 6.49 5.11
C ILE A 75 -2.33 6.53 5.80
N VAL A 76 -1.79 7.71 6.10
CA VAL A 76 -0.48 7.83 6.76
C VAL A 76 -0.52 7.18 8.15
N ALA A 77 -1.60 7.43 8.91
CA ALA A 77 -1.81 6.77 10.21
C ALA A 77 -1.92 5.23 10.11
N ALA A 78 -2.33 4.68 8.97
CA ALA A 78 -2.48 3.25 8.73
C ALA A 78 -1.21 2.59 8.17
N VAL A 79 -0.15 3.34 7.83
CA VAL A 79 1.06 2.81 7.18
C VAL A 79 1.68 1.65 7.97
N GLY A 80 1.78 1.76 9.29
CA GLY A 80 2.33 0.69 10.12
C GLY A 80 1.52 -0.63 10.01
N GLU A 81 0.20 -0.53 9.92
CA GLU A 81 -0.68 -1.69 9.75
C GLU A 81 -0.62 -2.25 8.31
N LEU A 82 -0.60 -1.35 7.32
CA LEU A 82 -0.46 -1.70 5.91
C LEU A 82 0.87 -2.41 5.62
N ILE A 83 1.98 -1.99 6.24
CA ILE A 83 3.27 -2.69 6.17
C ILE A 83 3.11 -4.13 6.64
N GLN A 84 2.45 -4.36 7.79
CA GLN A 84 2.22 -5.72 8.30
C GLN A 84 1.36 -6.57 7.36
N TYR A 85 0.39 -5.96 6.67
CA TYR A 85 -0.44 -6.65 5.69
C TYR A 85 0.34 -7.01 4.42
N VAL A 86 1.19 -6.10 3.93
CA VAL A 86 2.10 -6.36 2.81
C VAL A 86 3.09 -7.47 3.17
N GLU A 87 3.67 -7.46 4.37
CA GLU A 87 4.56 -8.54 4.85
C GLU A 87 3.87 -9.91 4.94
N LYS A 88 2.55 -9.93 5.18
CA LYS A 88 1.71 -11.14 5.16
C LYS A 88 1.31 -11.57 3.75
N GLY A 89 1.70 -10.83 2.72
CA GLY A 89 1.42 -11.12 1.32
C GLY A 89 -0.01 -10.79 0.88
N LEU A 90 -0.68 -9.87 1.57
CA LEU A 90 -1.98 -9.35 1.12
C LEU A 90 -1.78 -8.48 -0.14
N THR A 91 -2.74 -8.57 -1.06
CA THR A 91 -2.81 -7.67 -2.23
C THR A 91 -3.25 -6.27 -1.82
N PRO A 92 -2.97 -5.21 -2.62
CA PRO A 92 -3.38 -3.84 -2.29
C PRO A 92 -4.87 -3.69 -1.92
N ILE A 93 -5.75 -4.31 -2.68
CA ILE A 93 -7.20 -4.29 -2.39
C ILE A 93 -7.53 -4.97 -1.05
N GLN A 94 -6.84 -6.05 -0.68
CA GLN A 94 -7.07 -6.73 0.60
C GLN A 94 -6.52 -5.93 1.78
N CYS A 95 -5.38 -5.26 1.61
CA CYS A 95 -4.84 -4.34 2.61
C CYS A 95 -5.83 -3.18 2.87
N CYS A 96 -6.36 -2.59 1.80
CA CYS A 96 -7.28 -1.46 1.90
C CYS A 96 -8.69 -1.84 2.41
N GLN A 97 -9.13 -3.07 2.16
CA GLN A 97 -10.31 -3.64 2.81
C GLN A 97 -10.12 -3.90 4.30
N ALA A 98 -8.90 -4.27 4.72
CA ALA A 98 -8.62 -4.55 6.13
C ALA A 98 -8.67 -3.29 7.02
N ILE A 99 -8.52 -2.10 6.42
CA ILE A 99 -8.64 -0.81 7.10
C ILE A 99 -9.92 -0.04 6.73
N ASP A 100 -10.93 -0.73 6.18
CA ASP A 100 -12.24 -0.17 5.79
C ASP A 100 -12.16 1.05 4.83
N CYS A 101 -11.08 1.19 4.06
CA CYS A 101 -10.95 2.20 3.00
C CYS A 101 -11.55 1.74 1.67
N CYS A 102 -11.76 0.43 1.56
CA CYS A 102 -12.51 -0.31 0.55
C CYS A 102 -13.40 -1.32 1.28
#